data_AF-A0A9N9AIS3-F1
#
_entry.id   AF-A0A9N9AIS3-F1
#
_cell.length_a   1.000
_cell.length_b   1.000
_cell.length_c   1.000
_cell.angle_alpha   90.00
_cell.angle_beta   90.00
_cell.angle_gamma   90.00
#
_symmetry.space_group_name_H-M   'P 1'
#
loop_
_entity.id
_entity.type
_entity.pdbx_description
1 polymer ?
#
loop_
_entity_poly.entity_id
_entity_poly.type
_entity_poly.pdbx_seq_one_letter_code
_entity_poly.pdbx_strand_id
1 'polypeptide(L)'
;MNTPSGRENFLSGTYIGEIITTWSQFIHKLMPEEEFEGQEITEFHPNLWNFFYSHYLYLAIFVNVLNNRINAIVAPRNPRPLTFTTRLFLRLPCFFLMVKATLVLISRIADDVPWFQKHVSDFILSYSVDYTDHQALWLCLKALAAVYVMKAFHSSLENRNLPGREQATNLYEWALLFHLYASPSHSNVDLIMIALLELLDAFALELLYLHPRAYPLLQSVARFPELALICVIIMCAVLHGVAIIATGGNLRGRFFLDSRSLPSLNQDYTMALYSIGMACVEATRTDGYRNELNPIAVPMGTVFEASRRRRKIINRRRPTSGFDNEQIDSNGLTTTHEPDNNPLRITVMTNFAYNLIQVAADCGYWILNRLPIPFLARRNDISNQNLVGINGQTRLEGVDEYDPDAELYEKFLKDEDFEEEDDEEFKDENILSYNKDAKYQK
;
A
#
# COMPACT_ATOMS: atom_id res chain seq x y z
N MET A 1 -10.77 36.93 -33.26
CA MET A 1 -10.78 35.58 -32.66
C MET A 1 -10.95 35.76 -31.15
N ASN A 2 -12.19 35.75 -30.66
CA ASN A 2 -12.50 36.10 -29.27
C ASN A 2 -12.45 34.86 -28.38
N THR A 3 -11.49 34.79 -27.46
CA THR A 3 -11.54 33.86 -26.32
C THR A 3 -12.21 34.55 -25.14
N PRO A 4 -13.24 33.94 -24.50
CA PRO A 4 -13.92 34.55 -23.37
C PRO A 4 -13.13 34.35 -22.07
N SER A 5 -12.49 35.40 -21.57
CA SER A 5 -11.87 35.48 -20.24
C SER A 5 -12.89 35.96 -19.19
N GLY A 6 -13.82 35.10 -18.81
CA GLY A 6 -14.81 35.37 -17.76
C GLY A 6 -14.92 34.20 -16.81
N ARG A 7 -13.87 33.90 -16.04
CA ARG A 7 -13.92 32.73 -15.14
C ARG A 7 -12.94 32.72 -13.97
N GLU A 8 -12.72 33.82 -13.28
CA GLU A 8 -12.02 33.77 -11.99
C GLU A 8 -12.77 34.62 -10.95
N ASN A 9 -12.81 34.13 -9.70
CA ASN A 9 -13.52 34.65 -8.51
C ASN A 9 -14.83 33.94 -8.07
N PHE A 10 -14.97 32.62 -8.30
CA PHE A 10 -16.10 31.84 -7.75
C PHE A 10 -15.85 31.17 -6.39
N LEU A 11 -14.78 31.53 -5.67
CA LEU A 11 -14.43 30.93 -4.38
C LEU A 11 -14.06 32.02 -3.35
N SER A 12 -15.01 32.89 -3.00
CA SER A 12 -14.83 33.72 -1.80
C SER A 12 -14.90 32.82 -0.56
N GLY A 13 -14.02 33.05 0.42
CA GLY A 13 -13.92 32.23 1.64
C GLY A 13 -15.22 32.11 2.46
N THR A 14 -16.19 33.00 2.24
CA THR A 14 -17.54 32.94 2.82
C THR A 14 -18.34 31.71 2.38
N TYR A 15 -18.25 31.30 1.11
CA TYR A 15 -18.95 30.10 0.61
C TYR A 15 -18.39 28.82 1.23
N ILE A 16 -17.10 28.79 1.55
CA ILE A 16 -16.45 27.61 2.15
C ILE A 16 -16.99 27.39 3.57
N GLY A 17 -17.16 28.46 4.35
CA GLY A 17 -17.73 28.39 5.69
C GLY A 17 -19.16 27.82 5.68
N GLU A 18 -20.02 28.32 4.78
CA GLU A 18 -21.41 27.86 4.66
C GLU A 18 -21.52 26.41 4.20
N ILE A 19 -20.64 25.96 3.29
CA ILE A 19 -20.60 24.56 2.87
C ILE A 19 -20.22 23.67 4.05
N ILE A 20 -19.19 24.02 4.82
CA ILE A 20 -18.75 23.22 5.97
C ILE A 20 -19.84 23.16 7.04
N THR A 21 -20.50 24.28 7.36
CA THR A 21 -21.58 24.29 8.37
C THR A 21 -22.80 23.52 7.90
N THR A 22 -23.21 23.66 6.64
CA THR A 22 -24.35 22.91 6.07
C THR A 22 -24.06 21.41 6.04
N TRP A 23 -22.84 21.01 5.70
CA TRP A 23 -22.44 19.60 5.72
C TRP A 23 -22.33 19.05 7.14
N SER A 24 -21.78 19.81 8.09
CA SER A 24 -21.76 19.43 9.50
C SER A 24 -23.17 19.22 10.03
N GLN A 25 -24.09 20.15 9.74
CA GLN A 25 -25.51 20.02 10.08
C GLN A 25 -26.16 18.82 9.39
N PHE A 26 -25.83 18.55 8.12
CA PHE A 26 -26.32 17.39 7.40
C PHE A 26 -25.84 16.09 8.02
N ILE A 27 -24.56 15.99 8.42
CA ILE A 27 -23.99 14.82 9.12
C ILE A 27 -24.67 14.64 10.48
N HIS A 28 -24.80 15.70 11.27
CA HIS A 28 -25.54 15.67 12.55
C HIS A 28 -27.01 15.27 12.37
N LYS A 29 -27.65 15.71 11.29
CA LYS A 29 -29.05 15.39 11.00
C LYS A 29 -29.23 13.97 10.45
N LEU A 30 -28.24 13.46 9.70
CA LEU A 30 -28.25 12.08 9.22
C LEU A 30 -27.93 11.07 10.31
N MET A 31 -27.16 11.50 11.30
CA MET A 31 -26.73 10.68 12.42
C MET A 31 -26.98 11.46 13.70
N PRO A 32 -28.25 11.59 14.13
CA PRO A 32 -28.54 12.20 15.41
C PRO A 32 -27.67 11.52 16.46
N GLU A 33 -26.94 12.32 17.23
CA GLU A 33 -26.37 11.85 18.48
C GLU A 33 -27.56 11.55 19.36
N GLU A 34 -28.02 10.30 19.33
CA GLU A 34 -28.93 9.82 20.36
C GLU A 34 -28.13 9.87 21.65
N GLU A 35 -28.28 10.98 22.38
CA GLU A 35 -28.03 11.02 23.80
C GLU A 35 -28.90 9.91 24.39
N PHE A 36 -28.27 8.77 24.67
CA PHE A 36 -28.89 7.68 25.41
C PHE A 36 -29.12 8.17 26.85
N GLU A 37 -30.08 9.06 27.04
CA GLU A 37 -30.52 9.52 28.35
C GLU A 37 -31.27 8.37 29.04
N GLY A 38 -30.52 7.61 29.83
CA GLY A 38 -31.02 6.99 31.06
C GLY A 38 -31.98 5.81 30.92
N GLN A 39 -32.20 5.25 29.74
CA GLN A 39 -32.91 3.97 29.66
C GLN A 39 -31.97 2.88 30.18
N GLU A 40 -32.30 2.28 31.34
CA GLU A 40 -31.57 1.14 31.91
C GLU A 40 -31.38 0.08 30.81
N ILE A 41 -30.15 -0.02 30.32
CA ILE A 41 -29.77 -0.96 29.27
C ILE A 41 -29.90 -2.33 29.91
N THR A 42 -31.05 -2.98 29.73
CA THR A 42 -31.21 -4.40 29.99
C THR A 42 -30.04 -5.11 29.33
N GLU A 43 -29.24 -5.85 30.11
CA GLU A 43 -27.97 -6.45 29.69
C GLU A 43 -28.02 -6.94 28.24
N PHE A 44 -27.49 -6.11 27.34
CA PHE A 44 -27.56 -6.38 25.93
C PHE A 44 -26.51 -7.43 25.61
N HIS A 45 -26.94 -8.69 25.51
CA HIS A 45 -26.07 -9.74 25.01
C HIS A 45 -25.92 -9.57 23.50
N PRO A 46 -24.71 -9.28 22.99
CA PRO A 46 -24.48 -9.19 21.57
C PRO A 46 -24.72 -10.58 20.97
N ASN A 47 -25.72 -10.68 20.11
CA ASN A 47 -26.03 -11.90 19.39
C ASN A 47 -26.22 -11.57 17.92
N LEU A 48 -26.08 -12.57 17.05
CA LEU A 48 -26.21 -12.38 15.61
C LEU A 48 -27.59 -11.83 15.20
N TRP A 49 -28.64 -12.13 15.96
CA TRP A 49 -30.00 -11.64 15.70
C TRP A 49 -30.13 -10.15 15.99
N ASN A 50 -29.54 -9.69 17.07
CA ASN A 50 -29.50 -8.29 17.49
C ASN A 50 -28.70 -7.44 16.50
N PHE A 51 -27.71 -8.03 15.82
CA PHE A 51 -26.98 -7.35 14.75
C PHE A 51 -27.93 -6.90 13.63
N PHE A 52 -28.93 -7.70 13.26
CA PHE A 52 -29.88 -7.34 12.21
C PHE A 52 -30.74 -6.12 12.54
N TYR A 53 -30.91 -5.83 13.83
CA TYR A 53 -31.63 -4.65 14.33
C TYR A 53 -30.69 -3.52 14.75
N SER A 54 -29.38 -3.72 14.63
CA SER A 54 -28.38 -2.78 15.11
C SER A 54 -28.15 -1.63 14.14
N HIS A 55 -27.81 -0.47 14.70
CA HIS A 55 -27.37 0.71 13.93
C HIS A 55 -26.15 0.43 13.04
N TYR A 56 -25.31 -0.53 13.41
CA TYR A 56 -24.15 -0.99 12.64
C TYR A 56 -24.55 -1.53 11.27
N LEU A 57 -25.52 -2.44 11.23
CA LEU A 57 -26.01 -2.99 9.97
C LEU A 57 -26.73 -1.92 9.15
N TYR A 58 -27.56 -1.09 9.79
CA TYR A 58 -28.28 -0.03 9.08
C TYR A 58 -27.33 0.97 8.41
N LEU A 59 -26.24 1.37 9.09
CA LEU A 59 -25.22 2.22 8.50
C LEU A 59 -24.53 1.54 7.31
N ALA A 60 -24.17 0.27 7.42
CA ALA A 60 -23.54 -0.47 6.32
C ALA A 60 -24.47 -0.60 5.09
N ILE A 61 -25.75 -0.91 5.30
CA ILE A 61 -26.76 -0.95 4.23
C ILE A 61 -26.91 0.44 3.61
N PHE A 62 -27.02 1.48 4.43
CA PHE A 62 -27.16 2.86 3.98
C PHE A 62 -25.97 3.27 3.10
N VAL A 63 -24.73 3.03 3.54
CA VAL A 63 -23.52 3.33 2.78
C VAL A 63 -23.50 2.58 1.45
N ASN A 64 -23.91 1.30 1.43
CA ASN A 64 -23.95 0.52 0.20
C ASN A 64 -24.97 1.08 -0.81
N VAL A 65 -26.18 1.42 -0.34
CA VAL A 65 -27.21 2.06 -1.18
C VAL A 65 -26.71 3.42 -1.68
N LEU A 66 -26.11 4.23 -0.81
CA LEU A 66 -25.58 5.53 -1.15
C LEU A 66 -24.47 5.43 -2.21
N ASN A 67 -23.52 4.51 -2.04
CA ASN A 67 -22.47 4.25 -3.02
C ASN A 67 -23.03 3.85 -4.38
N ASN A 68 -24.04 2.98 -4.41
CA ASN A 68 -24.71 2.61 -5.66
C ASN A 68 -25.39 3.82 -6.33
N ARG A 69 -26.02 4.71 -5.54
CA ARG A 69 -26.66 5.93 -6.05
C ARG A 69 -25.65 6.97 -6.53
N ILE A 70 -24.55 7.15 -5.82
CA ILE A 70 -23.45 8.04 -6.22
C ILE A 70 -22.94 7.63 -7.60
N ASN A 71 -22.67 6.34 -7.82
CA ASN A 71 -22.20 5.85 -9.12
C ASN A 71 -23.20 6.13 -10.25
N ALA A 72 -24.50 6.08 -9.98
CA ALA A 72 -25.54 6.32 -10.98
C ALA A 72 -25.72 7.81 -11.32
N ILE A 73 -25.53 8.70 -10.34
CA ILE A 73 -25.85 10.14 -10.47
C ILE A 73 -24.60 10.95 -10.82
N VAL A 74 -23.47 10.64 -10.19
CA VAL A 74 -22.29 11.50 -10.17
C VAL A 74 -21.33 11.22 -11.34
N ALA A 75 -21.56 10.17 -12.13
CA ALA A 75 -20.72 9.81 -13.27
C ALA A 75 -20.83 10.86 -14.40
N PRO A 76 -19.83 11.75 -14.58
CA PRO A 76 -19.89 12.78 -15.60
C PRO A 76 -19.67 12.16 -16.98
N ARG A 77 -20.32 12.71 -18.00
CA ARG A 77 -20.11 12.25 -19.39
C ARG A 77 -18.67 12.45 -19.87
N ASN A 78 -18.01 13.51 -19.40
CA ASN A 78 -16.63 13.86 -19.74
C ASN A 78 -15.84 14.11 -18.44
N PRO A 79 -15.24 13.07 -17.84
CA PRO A 79 -14.47 13.22 -16.60
C PRO A 79 -13.25 14.12 -16.85
N ARG A 80 -13.04 15.08 -15.94
CA ARG A 80 -11.82 15.90 -15.90
C ARG A 80 -11.12 15.65 -14.57
N PRO A 81 -9.78 15.54 -14.55
CA PRO A 81 -9.06 15.38 -13.30
C PRO A 81 -9.32 16.61 -12.40
N LEU A 82 -9.78 16.36 -11.17
CA LEU A 82 -9.99 17.42 -10.20
C LEU A 82 -8.63 18.00 -9.77
N THR A 83 -8.59 19.31 -9.54
CA THR A 83 -7.42 19.99 -8.97
C THR A 83 -7.16 19.52 -7.54
N PHE A 84 -5.90 19.61 -7.09
CA PHE A 84 -5.48 19.20 -5.74
C PHE A 84 -6.32 19.87 -4.65
N THR A 85 -6.53 21.18 -4.74
CA THR A 85 -7.31 21.96 -3.77
C THR A 85 -8.74 21.45 -3.67
N THR A 86 -9.40 21.22 -4.81
CA THR A 86 -10.78 20.69 -4.84
C THR A 86 -10.85 19.31 -4.18
N ARG A 87 -9.86 18.44 -4.42
CA ARG A 87 -9.81 17.12 -3.75
C ARG A 87 -9.64 17.24 -2.25
N LEU A 88 -8.77 18.14 -1.80
CA LEU A 88 -8.54 18.38 -0.38
C LEU A 88 -9.81 18.89 0.30
N PHE A 89 -10.49 19.87 -0.30
CA PHE A 89 -11.73 20.44 0.26
C PHE A 89 -12.85 19.42 0.33
N LEU A 90 -13.04 18.61 -0.72
CA LEU A 90 -14.05 17.55 -0.70
C LEU A 90 -13.80 16.54 0.42
N ARG A 91 -12.53 16.24 0.72
CA ARG A 91 -12.15 15.23 1.74
C ARG A 91 -12.00 15.78 3.15
N LEU A 92 -11.90 17.11 3.32
CA LEU A 92 -11.66 17.74 4.61
C LEU A 92 -12.63 17.26 5.73
N PRO A 93 -13.95 17.12 5.49
CA PRO A 93 -14.86 16.59 6.51
C PRO A 93 -14.51 15.16 6.93
N CYS A 94 -14.10 14.33 5.97
CA CYS A 94 -13.68 12.96 6.22
C CYS A 94 -12.38 12.91 7.03
N PHE A 95 -11.41 13.77 6.71
CA PHE A 95 -10.17 13.88 7.48
C PHE A 95 -10.43 14.32 8.92
N PHE A 96 -11.30 15.32 9.11
CA PHE A 96 -11.69 15.77 10.44
C PHE A 96 -12.29 14.63 11.27
N LEU A 97 -13.21 13.87 10.68
CA LEU A 97 -13.88 12.76 11.37
C LEU A 97 -12.90 11.61 11.67
N MET A 98 -11.99 11.27 10.74
CA MET A 98 -10.92 10.28 10.98
C MET A 98 -9.99 10.73 12.10
N VAL A 99 -9.50 11.98 12.08
CA VAL A 99 -8.60 12.50 13.14
C VAL A 99 -9.31 12.44 14.49
N LYS A 100 -10.57 12.87 14.57
CA LYS A 100 -11.36 12.79 15.80
C LYS A 100 -11.48 11.35 16.30
N ALA A 101 -11.84 10.41 15.42
CA ALA A 101 -11.96 8.99 15.77
C ALA A 101 -10.61 8.40 16.24
N THR A 102 -9.50 8.72 15.56
CA THR A 102 -8.16 8.31 15.95
C THR A 102 -7.78 8.82 17.33
N LEU A 103 -8.04 10.10 17.63
CA LEU A 103 -7.76 10.68 18.95
C LEU A 103 -8.57 9.99 20.05
N VAL A 104 -9.87 9.74 19.81
CA VAL A 104 -10.73 9.00 20.75
C VAL A 104 -10.19 7.59 20.98
N LEU A 105 -9.84 6.83 19.93
CA LEU A 105 -9.29 5.47 20.08
C LEU A 105 -7.94 5.45 20.83
N ILE A 106 -7.03 6.39 20.51
CA ILE A 106 -5.74 6.52 21.23
C ILE A 106 -5.99 6.82 22.71
N SER A 107 -6.95 7.70 23.01
CA SER A 107 -7.28 8.05 24.39
C SER A 107 -7.85 6.87 25.17
N ARG A 108 -8.72 6.04 24.55
CA ARG A 108 -9.22 4.78 25.15
C ARG A 108 -8.11 3.78 25.43
N ILE A 109 -7.20 3.56 24.47
CA ILE A 109 -6.04 2.67 24.65
C ILE A 109 -5.14 3.17 25.79
N ALA A 110 -4.96 4.49 25.90
CA ALA A 110 -4.17 5.09 26.97
C ALA A 110 -4.76 4.87 28.36
N ASP A 111 -6.07 4.87 28.50
CA ASP A 111 -6.73 4.58 29.78
C ASP A 111 -6.56 3.12 30.21
N ASP A 112 -6.63 2.18 29.26
CA ASP A 112 -6.49 0.74 29.54
C ASP A 112 -5.03 0.31 29.73
N VAL A 113 -4.06 1.09 29.23
CA VAL A 113 -2.64 0.73 29.18
C VAL A 113 -1.79 1.76 29.95
N PRO A 114 -1.50 1.55 31.26
CA PRO A 114 -0.88 2.56 32.13
C PRO A 114 0.51 3.04 31.71
N TRP A 115 1.28 2.17 31.03
CA TRP A 115 2.60 2.55 30.53
C TRP A 115 2.50 3.48 29.32
N PHE A 116 1.45 3.33 28.51
CA PHE A 116 1.21 4.17 27.33
C PHE A 116 0.65 5.52 27.74
N GLN A 117 -0.20 5.57 28.78
CA GLN A 117 -0.77 6.79 29.35
C GLN A 117 0.29 7.87 29.64
N LYS A 118 1.46 7.49 30.16
CA LYS A 118 2.55 8.41 30.49
C LYS A 118 3.15 9.14 29.29
N HIS A 119 2.96 8.61 28.08
CA HIS A 119 3.47 9.16 26.83
C HIS A 119 2.42 9.98 26.06
N VAL A 120 1.15 9.91 26.48
CA VAL A 120 0.05 10.59 25.80
C VAL A 120 -0.20 11.94 26.48
N SER A 121 -0.42 12.97 25.68
CA SER A 121 -0.73 14.33 26.18
C SER A 121 -2.09 14.35 26.86
N ASP A 122 -2.23 15.15 27.93
CA ASP A 122 -3.50 15.38 28.64
C ASP A 122 -4.62 15.85 27.70
N PHE A 123 -4.27 16.60 26.64
CA PHE A 123 -5.23 17.02 25.61
C PHE A 123 -5.86 15.84 24.86
N ILE A 124 -5.12 14.74 24.66
CA ILE A 124 -5.67 13.54 24.01
C ILE A 124 -6.50 12.77 25.02
N LEU A 125 -6.04 12.66 26.26
CA LEU A 125 -6.78 11.97 27.33
C LEU A 125 -8.14 12.62 27.62
N SER A 126 -8.27 13.94 27.45
CA SER A 126 -9.56 14.63 27.63
C SER A 126 -10.63 14.17 26.63
N TYR A 127 -10.27 13.58 25.49
CA TYR A 127 -11.24 13.01 24.55
C TYR A 127 -11.83 11.67 25.00
N SER A 128 -11.21 10.96 25.94
CA SER A 128 -11.70 9.65 26.40
C SER A 128 -12.89 9.78 27.34
N VAL A 129 -12.93 10.86 28.14
CA VAL A 129 -13.86 11.04 29.26
C VAL A 129 -15.32 10.92 28.83
N ASP A 130 -15.63 11.36 27.61
CA ASP A 130 -17.00 11.40 27.09
C ASP A 130 -17.39 10.14 26.28
N TYR A 131 -16.47 9.20 26.06
CA TYR A 131 -16.68 8.08 25.15
C TYR A 131 -16.52 6.73 25.84
N THR A 132 -17.58 5.92 25.77
CA THR A 132 -17.51 4.47 26.05
C THR A 132 -16.83 3.73 24.89
N ASP A 133 -16.33 2.52 25.13
CA ASP A 133 -15.74 1.66 24.07
C ASP A 133 -16.69 1.47 22.89
N HIS A 134 -17.97 1.26 23.18
CA HIS A 134 -19.00 1.12 22.16
C HIS A 134 -19.13 2.38 21.31
N GLN A 135 -19.18 3.56 21.94
CA GLN A 135 -19.25 4.84 21.23
C GLN A 135 -17.98 5.15 20.43
N ALA A 136 -16.81 4.79 20.94
CA ALA A 136 -15.54 4.93 20.24
C ALA A 136 -15.49 4.07 18.98
N LEU A 137 -15.88 2.79 19.07
CA LEU A 137 -15.97 1.88 17.92
C LEU A 137 -17.07 2.32 16.93
N TRP A 138 -18.19 2.83 17.44
CA TRP A 138 -19.24 3.41 16.60
C TRP A 138 -18.75 4.64 15.83
N LEU A 139 -18.03 5.54 16.48
CA LEU A 139 -17.40 6.70 15.85
C LEU A 139 -16.36 6.27 14.80
N CYS A 140 -15.57 5.24 15.08
CA CYS A 140 -14.66 4.62 14.11
C CYS A 140 -15.40 4.11 12.88
N LEU A 141 -16.51 3.38 13.06
CA LEU A 141 -17.32 2.89 11.94
C LEU A 141 -17.89 4.03 11.10
N LYS A 142 -18.37 5.12 11.74
CA LYS A 142 -18.81 6.34 11.04
C LYS A 142 -17.68 6.94 10.21
N ALA A 143 -16.46 6.95 10.74
CA ALA A 143 -15.28 7.44 10.02
C ALA A 143 -14.99 6.60 8.78
N LEU A 144 -14.94 5.27 8.94
CA LEU A 144 -14.72 4.36 7.83
C LEU A 144 -15.82 4.49 6.78
N ALA A 145 -17.09 4.53 7.20
CA ALA A 145 -18.24 4.77 6.32
C ALA A 145 -18.10 6.06 5.51
N ALA A 146 -17.71 7.17 6.15
CA ALA A 146 -17.48 8.44 5.47
C ALA A 146 -16.34 8.36 4.44
N VAL A 147 -15.24 7.68 4.77
CA VAL A 147 -14.14 7.40 3.82
C VAL A 147 -14.64 6.61 2.63
N TYR A 148 -15.43 5.56 2.85
CA TYR A 148 -15.97 4.73 1.76
C TYR A 148 -16.87 5.52 0.81
N VAL A 149 -17.78 6.33 1.36
CA VAL A 149 -18.66 7.20 0.57
C VAL A 149 -17.85 8.21 -0.22
N MET A 150 -16.86 8.84 0.41
CA MET A 150 -16.00 9.83 -0.23
C MET A 150 -15.13 9.20 -1.34
N LYS A 151 -14.61 7.99 -1.13
CA LYS A 151 -13.89 7.22 -2.15
C LYS A 151 -14.79 6.93 -3.35
N ALA A 152 -16.02 6.44 -3.12
CA ALA A 152 -16.98 6.16 -4.19
C ALA A 152 -17.34 7.43 -4.98
N PHE A 153 -17.55 8.54 -4.27
CA PHE A 153 -17.83 9.84 -4.86
C PHE A 153 -16.68 10.34 -5.75
N HIS A 154 -15.46 10.31 -5.24
CA HIS A 154 -14.27 10.68 -6.01
C HIS A 154 -14.04 9.76 -7.22
N SER A 155 -14.20 8.45 -7.04
CA SER A 155 -14.08 7.47 -8.12
C SER A 155 -15.06 7.75 -9.24
N SER A 156 -16.30 8.11 -8.89
CA SER A 156 -17.35 8.45 -9.84
C SER A 156 -17.05 9.74 -10.60
N LEU A 157 -16.59 10.79 -9.90
CA LEU A 157 -16.25 12.07 -10.52
C LEU A 157 -15.09 11.95 -11.52
N GLU A 158 -14.09 11.14 -11.22
CA GLU A 158 -12.93 10.93 -12.10
C GLU A 158 -13.16 9.84 -13.15
N ASN A 159 -14.33 9.17 -13.13
CA ASN A 159 -14.66 7.99 -13.93
C ASN A 159 -13.53 6.94 -13.92
N ARG A 160 -12.87 6.80 -12.77
CA ARG A 160 -11.85 5.78 -12.58
C ARG A 160 -12.58 4.51 -12.18
N ASN A 161 -12.47 3.48 -12.99
CA ASN A 161 -12.81 2.12 -12.58
C ASN A 161 -11.76 1.67 -11.56
N LEU A 162 -11.87 2.16 -10.32
CA LEU A 162 -11.03 1.68 -9.24
C LEU A 162 -11.42 0.23 -8.95
N PRO A 163 -10.45 -0.70 -8.85
CA PRO A 163 -10.71 -2.09 -8.46
C PRO A 163 -11.29 -2.24 -7.03
N GLY A 164 -11.53 -1.14 -6.31
CA GLY A 164 -12.02 -1.12 -4.92
C GLY A 164 -13.51 -1.41 -4.72
N ARG A 165 -14.24 -1.90 -5.74
CA ARG A 165 -15.65 -2.32 -5.55
C ARG A 165 -15.78 -3.48 -4.56
N GLU A 166 -14.68 -4.23 -4.37
CA GLU A 166 -14.57 -5.30 -3.37
C GLU A 166 -14.47 -4.77 -1.93
N GLN A 167 -14.09 -3.50 -1.70
CA GLN A 167 -13.90 -3.01 -0.33
C GLN A 167 -15.21 -2.78 0.46
N ALA A 168 -16.37 -2.86 -0.22
CA ALA A 168 -17.67 -2.77 0.45
C ALA A 168 -17.96 -3.99 1.35
N THR A 169 -17.36 -5.14 1.08
CA THR A 169 -17.53 -6.34 1.93
C THR A 169 -16.89 -6.14 3.30
N ASN A 170 -15.74 -5.45 3.34
CA ASN A 170 -15.05 -5.16 4.61
C ASN A 170 -15.91 -4.32 5.56
N LEU A 171 -16.76 -3.42 5.07
CA LEU A 171 -17.58 -2.59 5.96
C LEU A 171 -18.62 -3.41 6.74
N TYR A 172 -19.21 -4.44 6.12
CA TYR A 172 -20.14 -5.34 6.83
C TYR A 172 -19.41 -6.20 7.86
N GLU A 173 -18.19 -6.65 7.53
CA GLU A 173 -17.34 -7.39 8.46
C GLU A 173 -16.99 -6.55 9.68
N TRP A 174 -16.55 -5.30 9.48
CA TRP A 174 -16.27 -4.36 10.56
C TRP A 174 -17.51 -4.00 11.37
N ALA A 175 -18.66 -3.79 10.71
CA ALA A 175 -19.93 -3.53 11.39
C ALA A 175 -20.33 -4.70 12.30
N LEU A 176 -20.20 -5.94 11.80
CA LEU A 176 -20.48 -7.15 12.57
C LEU A 176 -19.48 -7.34 13.71
N LEU A 177 -18.18 -7.18 13.43
CA LEU A 177 -17.11 -7.29 14.43
C LEU A 177 -17.33 -6.29 15.57
N PHE A 178 -17.53 -5.02 15.27
CA PHE A 178 -17.77 -4.02 16.30
C PHE A 178 -19.07 -4.27 17.06
N HIS A 179 -20.12 -4.75 16.40
CA HIS A 179 -21.35 -5.10 17.12
C HIS A 179 -21.16 -6.25 18.10
N LEU A 180 -20.48 -7.33 17.68
CA LEU A 180 -20.30 -8.52 18.51
C LEU A 180 -19.37 -8.27 19.70
N TYR A 181 -18.37 -7.42 19.51
CA TYR A 181 -17.33 -7.17 20.51
C TYR A 181 -17.50 -5.84 21.26
N ALA A 182 -18.50 -5.02 20.97
CA ALA A 182 -18.76 -3.84 21.79
C ALA A 182 -19.54 -4.15 23.08
N SER A 183 -19.38 -5.35 23.63
CA SER A 183 -19.98 -5.73 24.92
C SER A 183 -19.42 -4.85 26.04
N PRO A 184 -20.25 -4.22 26.87
CA PRO A 184 -19.80 -3.35 27.96
C PRO A 184 -19.09 -4.10 29.09
N SER A 185 -19.13 -5.44 29.10
CA SER A 185 -18.64 -6.27 30.20
C SER A 185 -17.11 -6.39 30.25
N HIS A 186 -16.40 -6.21 29.14
CA HIS A 186 -14.95 -6.36 29.06
C HIS A 186 -14.35 -5.31 28.13
N SER A 187 -13.31 -4.61 28.58
CA SER A 187 -12.54 -3.74 27.69
C SER A 187 -11.82 -4.61 26.66
N ASN A 188 -12.11 -4.34 25.39
CA ASN A 188 -11.54 -5.08 24.27
C ASN A 188 -10.41 -4.27 23.64
N VAL A 189 -9.33 -4.06 24.41
CA VAL A 189 -8.16 -3.27 24.01
C VAL A 189 -7.62 -3.73 22.65
N ASP A 190 -7.55 -5.04 22.43
CA ASP A 190 -7.07 -5.63 21.18
C ASP A 190 -7.92 -5.17 19.98
N LEU A 191 -9.24 -5.12 20.14
CA LEU A 191 -10.15 -4.66 19.09
C LEU A 191 -9.99 -3.17 18.84
N ILE A 192 -9.85 -2.36 19.89
CA ILE A 192 -9.63 -0.91 19.77
C ILE A 192 -8.29 -0.65 19.06
N MET A 193 -7.24 -1.43 19.35
CA MET A 193 -5.97 -1.37 18.63
C MET A 193 -6.10 -1.76 17.16
N ILE A 194 -6.82 -2.84 16.85
CA ILE A 194 -7.07 -3.26 15.47
C ILE A 194 -7.86 -2.17 14.72
N ALA A 195 -8.90 -1.61 15.34
CA ALA A 195 -9.68 -0.51 14.78
C ALA A 195 -8.84 0.76 14.55
N LEU A 196 -7.91 1.06 15.48
CA LEU A 196 -6.97 2.17 15.33
C LEU A 196 -6.02 1.93 14.15
N LEU A 197 -5.47 0.72 13.99
CA LEU A 197 -4.59 0.38 12.89
C LEU A 197 -5.30 0.49 11.53
N GLU A 198 -6.53 -0.03 11.44
CA GLU A 198 -7.35 0.09 10.22
C GLU A 198 -7.65 1.56 9.88
N LEU A 199 -7.99 2.37 10.89
CA LEU A 199 -8.26 3.79 10.70
C LEU A 199 -7.01 4.57 10.28
N LEU A 200 -5.84 4.25 10.84
CA LEU A 200 -4.56 4.82 10.44
C LEU A 200 -4.17 4.42 9.01
N ASP A 201 -4.41 3.17 8.62
CA ASP A 201 -4.20 2.71 7.24
C ASP A 201 -5.13 3.45 6.27
N ALA A 202 -6.43 3.52 6.58
CA ALA A 202 -7.41 4.27 5.79
C ALA A 202 -7.02 5.76 5.66
N PHE A 203 -6.56 6.38 6.75
CA PHE A 203 -6.09 7.76 6.77
C PHE A 203 -4.83 7.95 5.92
N ALA A 204 -3.85 7.06 6.05
CA ALA A 204 -2.62 7.09 5.27
C ALA A 204 -2.90 6.90 3.77
N LEU A 205 -3.81 6.00 3.41
CA LEU A 205 -4.28 5.81 2.05
C LEU A 205 -4.94 7.08 1.52
N GLU A 206 -5.83 7.73 2.29
CA GLU A 206 -6.47 8.98 1.87
C GLU A 206 -5.47 10.14 1.69
N LEU A 207 -4.50 10.25 2.59
CA LEU A 207 -3.39 11.21 2.45
C LEU A 207 -2.57 10.93 1.20
N LEU A 208 -2.27 9.65 0.94
CA LEU A 208 -1.55 9.25 -0.24
C LEU A 208 -2.36 9.61 -1.50
N TYR A 209 -3.67 9.34 -1.53
CA TYR A 209 -4.55 9.70 -2.65
C TYR A 209 -4.65 11.21 -2.95
N LEU A 210 -4.37 12.09 -1.98
CA LEU A 210 -4.31 13.53 -2.25
C LEU A 210 -3.19 13.86 -3.24
N HIS A 211 -2.08 13.13 -3.19
CA HIS A 211 -0.93 13.44 -4.03
C HIS A 211 -1.17 13.00 -5.48
N PRO A 212 -1.12 13.91 -6.47
CA PRO A 212 -1.43 13.59 -7.87
C PRO A 212 -0.46 12.58 -8.49
N ARG A 213 0.73 12.38 -7.89
CA ARG A 213 1.71 11.34 -8.28
C ARG A 213 1.72 10.13 -7.33
N ALA A 214 0.67 9.89 -6.56
CA ALA A 214 0.62 8.77 -5.62
C ALA A 214 0.39 7.41 -6.27
N TYR A 215 -0.03 7.38 -7.54
CA TYR A 215 -0.27 6.14 -8.26
C TYR A 215 0.93 5.16 -8.23
N PRO A 216 2.19 5.59 -8.49
CA PRO A 216 3.35 4.72 -8.32
C PRO A 216 3.59 4.27 -6.87
N LEU A 217 3.26 5.09 -5.87
CA LEU A 217 3.45 4.74 -4.46
C LEU A 217 2.42 3.72 -3.98
N LEU A 218 1.14 3.90 -4.30
CA LEU A 218 0.09 2.92 -4.00
C LEU A 218 0.40 1.56 -4.67
N GLN A 219 0.89 1.60 -5.90
CA GLN A 219 1.35 0.39 -6.59
C GLN A 219 2.56 -0.24 -5.88
N SER A 220 3.50 0.56 -5.36
CA SER A 220 4.62 0.03 -4.58
C SER A 220 4.21 -0.57 -3.23
N VAL A 221 3.22 0.02 -2.55
CA VAL A 221 2.71 -0.46 -1.25
C VAL A 221 1.95 -1.77 -1.42
N ALA A 222 1.11 -1.89 -2.46
CA ALA A 222 0.46 -3.16 -2.79
C ALA A 222 1.47 -4.27 -3.14
N ARG A 223 2.66 -3.90 -3.62
CA ARG A 223 3.78 -4.81 -3.89
C ARG A 223 4.69 -5.04 -2.69
N PHE A 224 4.43 -4.39 -1.55
CA PHE A 224 5.24 -4.55 -0.34
C PHE A 224 5.26 -6.00 0.19
N PRO A 225 4.14 -6.75 0.24
CA PRO A 225 4.18 -8.16 0.62
C PRO A 225 5.04 -9.01 -0.34
N GLU A 226 5.00 -8.72 -1.64
CA GLU A 226 5.85 -9.38 -2.64
C GLU A 226 7.33 -9.05 -2.39
N LEU A 227 7.65 -7.79 -2.10
CA LEU A 227 9.01 -7.34 -1.78
C LEU A 227 9.52 -7.95 -0.48
N ALA A 228 8.69 -7.99 0.56
CA ALA A 228 9.00 -8.65 1.83
C ALA A 228 9.27 -10.15 1.62
N LEU A 229 8.47 -10.82 0.79
CA LEU A 229 8.67 -12.22 0.46
C LEU A 229 9.96 -12.45 -0.35
N ILE A 230 10.29 -11.56 -1.30
CA ILE A 230 11.59 -11.55 -1.99
C ILE A 230 12.75 -11.41 -0.98
N CYS A 231 12.63 -10.48 -0.03
CA CYS A 231 13.64 -10.29 1.03
C CYS A 231 13.82 -11.56 1.87
N VAL A 232 12.73 -12.23 2.26
CA VAL A 232 12.78 -13.50 2.99
C VAL A 232 13.48 -14.59 2.16
N ILE A 233 13.13 -14.73 0.88
CA ILE A 233 13.78 -15.70 -0.03
C ILE A 233 15.29 -15.42 -0.12
N ILE A 234 15.69 -14.16 -0.30
CA ILE A 234 17.10 -13.76 -0.37
C ILE A 234 17.80 -14.07 0.95
N MET A 235 17.19 -13.74 2.10
CA MET A 235 17.76 -14.06 3.41
C MET A 235 17.96 -15.58 3.59
N CYS A 236 16.96 -16.40 3.24
CA CYS A 236 17.08 -17.85 3.27
C CYS A 236 18.22 -18.34 2.36
N ALA A 237 18.30 -17.83 1.14
CA ALA A 237 19.37 -18.18 0.20
C ALA A 237 20.77 -17.81 0.72
N VAL A 238 20.93 -16.61 1.32
CA VAL A 238 22.18 -16.17 1.93
C VAL A 238 22.55 -17.05 3.12
N LEU A 239 21.59 -17.33 4.01
CA LEU A 239 21.81 -18.19 5.18
C LEU A 239 22.25 -19.60 4.76
N HIS A 240 21.65 -20.13 3.70
CA HIS A 240 22.10 -21.39 3.11
C HIS A 240 23.49 -21.31 2.49
N GLY A 241 23.80 -20.24 1.75
CA GLY A 241 25.15 -20.02 1.22
C GLY A 241 26.20 -20.02 2.33
N VAL A 242 25.92 -19.35 3.44
CA VAL A 242 26.78 -19.34 4.63
C VAL A 242 26.92 -20.75 5.23
N ALA A 243 25.82 -21.51 5.32
CA ALA A 243 25.87 -22.89 5.81
C ALA A 243 26.73 -23.80 4.92
N ILE A 244 26.65 -23.66 3.60
CA ILE A 244 27.47 -24.41 2.63
C ILE A 244 28.96 -24.07 2.80
N ILE A 245 29.28 -22.79 2.96
CA ILE A 245 30.66 -22.36 3.19
C ILE A 245 31.17 -22.90 4.53
N ALA A 246 30.38 -22.79 5.61
CA ALA A 246 30.74 -23.23 6.95
C ALA A 246 30.95 -24.75 7.05
N THR A 247 30.18 -25.54 6.30
CA THR A 247 30.28 -27.00 6.25
C THR A 247 31.31 -27.51 5.24
N GLY A 248 32.07 -26.62 4.59
CA GLY A 248 33.08 -27.01 3.60
C GLY A 248 32.50 -27.67 2.35
N GLY A 249 31.26 -27.34 2.00
CA GLY A 249 30.56 -27.90 0.83
C GLY A 249 30.01 -29.31 1.04
N ASN A 250 30.01 -29.84 2.28
CA ASN A 250 29.48 -31.18 2.56
C ASN A 250 27.95 -31.23 2.72
N LEU A 251 27.25 -30.11 2.52
CA LEU A 251 25.79 -30.11 2.40
C LEU A 251 25.40 -30.75 1.07
N ARG A 252 24.58 -31.80 1.14
CA ARG A 252 24.08 -32.55 -0.02
C ARG A 252 23.36 -31.56 -0.95
N GLY A 253 23.90 -31.31 -2.14
CA GLY A 253 23.44 -30.27 -3.08
C GLY A 253 22.02 -30.44 -3.67
N ARG A 254 21.14 -31.22 -3.04
CA ARG A 254 19.73 -31.41 -3.44
C ARG A 254 18.79 -30.34 -2.88
N PHE A 255 19.28 -29.46 -2.01
CA PHE A 255 18.48 -28.56 -1.19
C PHE A 255 17.66 -27.52 -1.98
N PHE A 256 18.15 -27.06 -3.14
CA PHE A 256 17.60 -25.86 -3.79
C PHE A 256 16.79 -26.08 -5.06
N LEU A 257 16.79 -27.28 -5.63
CA LEU A 257 16.26 -27.52 -6.97
C LEU A 257 15.71 -28.93 -7.09
N ASP A 258 14.84 -29.35 -6.17
CA ASP A 258 13.91 -30.40 -6.58
C ASP A 258 13.05 -29.79 -7.68
N SER A 259 13.35 -30.18 -8.92
CA SER A 259 12.74 -29.65 -10.15
C SER A 259 11.20 -29.62 -10.13
N ARG A 260 10.59 -30.39 -9.21
CA ARG A 260 9.16 -30.49 -8.97
C ARG A 260 8.55 -29.34 -8.17
N SER A 261 9.31 -28.67 -7.31
CA SER A 261 8.80 -27.53 -6.51
C SER A 261 9.05 -26.17 -7.18
N LEU A 262 9.78 -26.16 -8.30
CA LEU A 262 9.98 -24.94 -9.08
C LEU A 262 8.69 -24.54 -9.80
N PRO A 263 8.36 -23.24 -9.81
CA PRO A 263 7.18 -22.76 -10.50
C PRO A 263 7.28 -23.03 -12.01
N SER A 264 6.14 -23.35 -12.62
CA SER A 264 6.03 -23.48 -14.07
C SER A 264 6.21 -22.12 -14.73
N LEU A 265 6.83 -22.08 -15.91
CA LEU A 265 7.02 -20.83 -16.70
C LEU A 265 5.70 -20.14 -17.06
N ASN A 266 4.58 -20.86 -17.00
CA ASN A 266 3.25 -20.32 -17.30
C ASN A 266 2.52 -19.79 -16.06
N GLN A 267 3.12 -19.85 -14.87
CA GLN A 267 2.50 -19.31 -13.66
C GLN A 267 2.66 -17.79 -13.59
N ASP A 268 1.62 -17.12 -13.10
CA ASP A 268 1.67 -15.70 -12.79
C ASP A 268 2.81 -15.40 -11.82
N TYR A 269 3.46 -14.24 -12.00
CA TYR A 269 4.62 -13.83 -11.21
C TYR A 269 4.40 -13.96 -9.69
N THR A 270 3.23 -13.55 -9.20
CA THR A 270 2.89 -13.64 -7.78
C THR A 270 2.81 -15.09 -7.30
N MET A 271 2.15 -15.98 -8.06
CA MET A 271 2.07 -17.40 -7.74
C MET A 271 3.43 -18.08 -7.80
N ALA A 272 4.25 -17.73 -8.80
CA ALA A 272 5.62 -18.23 -8.90
C ALA A 272 6.46 -17.80 -7.69
N LEU A 273 6.33 -16.54 -7.28
CA LEU A 273 7.02 -15.99 -6.13
C LEU A 273 6.60 -16.69 -4.82
N TYR A 274 5.29 -16.87 -4.60
CA TYR A 274 4.76 -17.62 -3.46
C TYR A 274 5.24 -19.08 -3.47
N SER A 275 5.25 -19.75 -4.63
CA SER A 275 5.73 -21.13 -4.75
C SER A 275 7.21 -21.26 -4.35
N ILE A 276 8.05 -20.31 -4.80
CA ILE A 276 9.47 -20.26 -4.40
C ILE A 276 9.60 -19.99 -2.91
N GLY A 277 8.84 -19.03 -2.37
CA GLY A 277 8.84 -18.71 -0.94
C GLY A 277 8.47 -19.92 -0.07
N MET A 278 7.43 -20.65 -0.47
CA MET A 278 7.01 -21.88 0.20
C MET A 278 8.08 -22.97 0.09
N ALA A 279 8.68 -23.17 -1.09
CA ALA A 279 9.75 -24.13 -1.27
C ALA A 279 10.97 -23.81 -0.38
N CYS A 280 11.33 -22.53 -0.23
CA CYS A 280 12.38 -22.11 0.69
C CYS A 280 12.06 -22.46 2.16
N VAL A 281 10.82 -22.20 2.60
CA VAL A 281 10.40 -22.53 3.98
C VAL A 281 10.32 -24.04 4.20
N GLU A 282 9.80 -24.78 3.23
CA GLU A 282 9.63 -26.23 3.33
C GLU A 282 10.97 -26.98 3.29
N ALA A 283 11.95 -26.49 2.53
CA ALA A 283 13.31 -27.00 2.54
C ALA A 283 13.95 -26.85 3.93
N THR A 284 13.72 -25.74 4.63
CA THR A 284 14.22 -25.59 6.01
C THR A 284 13.55 -26.52 7.02
N ARG A 285 12.31 -26.95 6.75
CA ARG A 285 11.55 -27.86 7.63
C ARG A 285 11.98 -29.32 7.46
N THR A 286 12.29 -29.74 6.24
CA THR A 286 12.64 -31.12 5.90
C THR A 286 14.08 -31.48 6.27
N ASP A 287 14.98 -30.50 6.30
CA ASP A 287 16.40 -30.71 6.62
C ASP A 287 16.83 -30.18 8.00
N GLY A 288 15.91 -30.18 8.97
CA GLY A 288 16.32 -30.04 10.36
C GLY A 288 17.32 -31.16 10.73
N TYR A 289 18.20 -30.91 11.72
CA TYR A 289 19.19 -31.86 12.29
C TYR A 289 18.66 -33.28 12.57
N ARG A 290 17.34 -33.45 12.57
CA ARG A 290 16.62 -34.72 12.62
C ARG A 290 16.98 -35.68 11.47
N ASN A 291 17.38 -35.18 10.29
CA ASN A 291 17.79 -36.00 9.13
C ASN A 291 19.31 -36.15 8.97
N GLU A 292 20.13 -35.54 9.85
CA GLU A 292 21.59 -35.70 9.83
C GLU A 292 22.08 -36.90 10.66
N LEU A 293 21.19 -37.60 11.36
CA LEU A 293 21.55 -38.89 11.92
C LEU A 293 21.81 -39.85 10.76
N ASN A 294 23.08 -40.24 10.59
CA ASN A 294 23.45 -41.32 9.69
C ASN A 294 22.44 -42.45 9.87
N PRO A 295 21.82 -42.96 8.78
CA PRO A 295 20.86 -44.04 8.88
C PRO A 295 21.53 -45.13 9.70
N ILE A 296 20.92 -45.48 10.85
CA ILE A 296 21.51 -46.44 11.78
C ILE A 296 21.71 -47.71 10.96
N ALA A 297 22.97 -48.00 10.64
CA ALA A 297 23.32 -49.16 9.85
C ALA A 297 23.02 -50.37 10.72
N VAL A 298 21.83 -50.93 10.55
CA VAL A 298 21.44 -52.13 11.25
C VAL A 298 22.39 -53.24 10.77
N PRO A 299 23.25 -53.78 11.64
CA PRO A 299 24.21 -54.79 11.22
C PRO A 299 23.45 -55.97 10.63
N MET A 300 23.88 -56.44 9.45
CA MET A 300 23.28 -57.60 8.80
C MET A 300 23.38 -58.80 9.74
N GLY A 301 22.26 -59.18 10.36
CA GLY A 301 22.23 -60.25 11.37
C GLY A 301 21.42 -59.96 12.63
N THR A 302 20.78 -58.79 12.78
CA THR A 302 19.72 -58.63 13.79
C THR A 302 18.46 -59.38 13.35
N VAL A 303 18.52 -60.68 13.62
CA VAL A 303 17.47 -61.67 13.43
C VAL A 303 16.31 -61.34 14.37
N PHE A 304 15.30 -60.63 13.88
CA PHE A 304 13.93 -60.72 14.42
C PHE A 304 12.89 -61.12 13.36
N GLU A 305 13.31 -61.60 12.19
CA GLU A 305 12.46 -62.50 11.40
C GLU A 305 12.83 -63.95 11.71
N ALA A 306 12.47 -64.37 12.91
CA ALA A 306 12.34 -65.77 13.22
C ALA A 306 11.22 -66.36 12.35
N SER A 307 11.64 -67.08 11.30
CA SER A 307 10.94 -68.23 10.76
C SER A 307 9.54 -68.00 10.16
N ARG A 308 9.49 -67.78 8.85
CA ARG A 308 8.55 -68.55 8.00
C ARG A 308 9.13 -68.92 6.64
N ARG A 309 9.65 -70.15 6.63
CA ARG A 309 9.93 -71.08 5.52
C ARG A 309 9.75 -70.57 4.08
N ARG A 310 10.91 -70.50 3.41
CA ARG A 310 11.23 -71.03 2.06
C ARG A 310 10.30 -70.65 0.90
N ARG A 311 10.76 -69.68 0.10
CA ARG A 311 10.93 -69.87 -1.36
C ARG A 311 12.25 -69.28 -1.81
N LYS A 312 13.11 -70.13 -2.39
CA LYS A 312 14.37 -69.75 -3.04
C LYS A 312 14.04 -69.02 -4.34
N ILE A 313 14.17 -67.70 -4.34
CA ILE A 313 14.45 -66.93 -5.56
C ILE A 313 15.69 -66.10 -5.23
N ILE A 314 16.81 -66.47 -5.86
CA ILE A 314 18.09 -65.76 -5.76
C ILE A 314 17.94 -64.50 -6.60
N ASN A 315 17.42 -63.44 -6.00
CA ASN A 315 17.64 -62.09 -6.48
C ASN A 315 18.60 -61.43 -5.51
N ARG A 316 19.75 -60.96 -6.01
CA ARG A 316 20.70 -60.10 -5.30
C ARG A 316 19.96 -58.82 -4.87
N ARG A 317 19.26 -58.87 -3.74
CA ARG A 317 18.67 -57.69 -3.12
C ARG A 317 19.81 -56.92 -2.47
N ARG A 318 19.98 -55.68 -2.89
CA ARG A 318 20.81 -54.70 -2.19
C ARG A 318 20.29 -54.58 -0.75
N PRO A 319 21.16 -54.39 0.25
CA PRO A 319 20.74 -54.23 1.64
C PRO A 319 19.71 -53.09 1.71
N THR A 320 18.47 -53.44 2.04
CA THR A 320 17.42 -52.47 2.36
C THR A 320 17.70 -51.94 3.75
N SER A 321 17.97 -50.64 3.85
CA SER A 321 18.00 -49.88 5.10
C SER A 321 16.76 -50.24 5.92
N GLY A 322 16.94 -50.82 7.11
CA GLY A 322 15.86 -51.36 7.95
C GLY A 322 15.01 -50.30 8.68
N PHE A 323 15.15 -49.03 8.30
CA PHE A 323 14.41 -47.90 8.86
C PHE A 323 13.98 -46.91 7.76
N ASP A 324 13.43 -47.40 6.64
CA ASP A 324 12.58 -46.57 5.75
C ASP A 324 11.21 -46.34 6.41
N ASN A 325 11.21 -45.76 7.61
CA ASN A 325 10.04 -45.16 8.26
C ASN A 325 9.95 -43.65 7.96
N GLU A 326 10.65 -43.18 6.93
CA GLU A 326 10.21 -41.96 6.28
C GLU A 326 8.83 -42.28 5.70
N GLN A 327 7.78 -41.77 6.35
CA GLN A 327 6.49 -41.57 5.70
C GLN A 327 6.80 -40.80 4.42
N ILE A 328 6.87 -41.52 3.30
CA ILE A 328 6.77 -40.93 1.98
C ILE A 328 5.34 -40.39 1.97
N ASP A 329 5.17 -39.11 2.27
CA ASP A 329 3.94 -38.37 1.98
C ASP A 329 3.84 -38.31 0.45
N SER A 330 3.39 -39.42 -0.13
CA SER A 330 3.14 -39.58 -1.55
C SER A 330 1.86 -38.81 -1.89
N ASN A 331 1.96 -37.49 -1.97
CA ASN A 331 1.03 -36.70 -2.75
C ASN A 331 1.30 -37.02 -4.22
N GLY A 332 0.53 -37.99 -4.74
CA GLY A 332 0.69 -38.58 -6.05
C GLY A 332 0.46 -37.59 -7.19
N LEU A 333 1.50 -36.86 -7.59
CA LEU A 333 1.57 -36.16 -8.87
C LEU A 333 2.66 -36.79 -9.73
N THR A 334 2.32 -37.87 -10.44
CA THR A 334 3.16 -38.46 -11.46
C THR A 334 3.04 -37.65 -12.75
N THR A 335 3.97 -36.72 -12.99
CA THR A 335 4.14 -36.05 -14.29
C THR A 335 5.20 -36.79 -15.12
N THR A 336 4.84 -37.04 -16.37
CA THR A 336 5.63 -37.75 -17.38
C THR A 336 6.89 -36.98 -17.76
N HIS A 337 8.01 -37.69 -17.79
CA HIS A 337 9.37 -37.20 -17.97
C HIS A 337 9.65 -36.89 -19.46
N GLU A 338 9.74 -35.62 -19.85
CA GLU A 338 10.41 -35.22 -21.09
C GLU A 338 11.91 -34.96 -20.80
N PRO A 339 12.84 -35.31 -21.71
CA PRO A 339 14.27 -35.06 -21.53
C PRO A 339 14.60 -33.57 -21.76
N ASP A 340 14.93 -32.90 -20.65
CA ASP A 340 15.00 -31.46 -20.44
C ASP A 340 16.38 -30.88 -20.80
N ASN A 341 16.72 -30.85 -22.10
CA ASN A 341 17.99 -30.30 -22.61
C ASN A 341 17.78 -29.01 -23.43
N ASN A 342 17.05 -28.03 -22.89
CA ASN A 342 16.81 -26.77 -23.60
C ASN A 342 17.79 -25.67 -23.14
N PRO A 343 18.83 -25.32 -23.92
CA PRO A 343 19.85 -24.32 -23.56
C PRO A 343 19.28 -22.92 -23.32
N LEU A 344 18.06 -22.64 -23.78
CA LEU A 344 17.34 -21.40 -23.48
C LEU A 344 17.07 -21.18 -21.98
N ARG A 345 16.90 -22.26 -21.20
CA ARG A 345 16.58 -22.16 -19.77
C ARG A 345 17.75 -21.63 -18.95
N ILE A 346 18.97 -22.03 -19.31
CA ILE A 346 20.21 -21.53 -18.67
C ILE A 346 20.37 -20.04 -18.97
N THR A 347 20.17 -19.62 -20.22
CA THR A 347 20.30 -18.21 -20.62
C THR A 347 19.28 -17.29 -19.92
N VAL A 348 18.04 -17.76 -19.75
CA VAL A 348 17.00 -16.99 -19.03
C VAL A 348 17.32 -16.89 -17.53
N MET A 349 17.77 -17.98 -16.91
CA MET A 349 18.21 -17.95 -15.50
C MET A 349 19.44 -17.05 -15.28
N THR A 350 20.42 -17.07 -16.18
CA THR A 350 21.62 -16.20 -16.04
C THR A 350 21.28 -14.73 -16.21
N ASN A 351 20.38 -14.38 -17.14
CA ASN A 351 19.92 -13.01 -17.32
C ASN A 351 19.12 -12.51 -16.12
N PHE A 352 18.27 -13.38 -15.54
CA PHE A 352 17.53 -13.05 -14.32
C PHE A 352 18.47 -12.84 -13.13
N ALA A 353 19.45 -13.73 -12.93
CA ALA A 353 20.45 -13.60 -11.88
C ALA A 353 21.28 -12.31 -12.02
N TYR A 354 21.67 -11.94 -13.25
CA TYR A 354 22.39 -10.71 -13.52
C TYR A 354 21.57 -9.46 -13.17
N ASN A 355 20.29 -9.43 -13.58
CA ASN A 355 19.39 -8.32 -13.25
C ASN A 355 19.15 -8.21 -11.74
N LEU A 356 19.05 -9.34 -11.03
CA LEU A 356 18.89 -9.35 -9.58
C LEU A 356 20.11 -8.78 -8.85
N ILE A 357 21.32 -9.16 -9.30
CA ILE A 357 22.58 -8.63 -8.75
C ILE A 357 22.69 -7.12 -9.02
N GLN A 358 22.30 -6.66 -10.21
CA GLN A 358 22.34 -5.25 -10.56
C GLN A 358 21.38 -4.42 -9.70
N VAL A 359 20.14 -4.87 -9.50
CA VAL A 359 19.16 -4.20 -8.62
C VAL A 359 19.65 -4.19 -7.17
N ALA A 360 20.23 -5.28 -6.68
CA ALA A 360 20.79 -5.34 -5.34
C ALA A 360 21.99 -4.38 -5.17
N ALA A 361 22.85 -4.26 -6.19
CA ALA A 361 23.98 -3.33 -6.19
C ALA A 361 23.52 -1.86 -6.21
N ASP A 362 22.54 -1.52 -7.04
CA ASP A 362 21.98 -0.16 -7.12
C ASP A 362 21.25 0.23 -5.83
N CYS A 363 20.52 -0.73 -5.23
CA CYS A 363 19.88 -0.54 -3.93
C CYS A 363 20.91 -0.36 -2.81
N GLY A 364 21.97 -1.18 -2.80
CA GLY A 364 23.09 -1.05 -1.86
C GLY A 364 23.81 0.29 -1.99
N TYR A 365 24.07 0.75 -3.23
CA TYR A 365 24.66 2.05 -3.50
C TYR A 365 23.76 3.21 -3.02
N TRP A 366 22.45 3.12 -3.26
CA TRP A 366 21.49 4.10 -2.76
C TRP A 366 21.45 4.15 -1.23
N ILE A 367 21.44 2.99 -0.56
CA ILE A 367 21.46 2.91 0.91
C ILE A 367 22.77 3.46 1.47
N LEU A 368 23.91 3.12 0.88
CA LEU A 368 25.23 3.61 1.30
C LEU A 368 25.38 5.13 1.12
N ASN A 369 24.80 5.71 0.07
CA ASN A 369 24.82 7.15 -0.14
C ASN A 369 23.84 7.93 0.75
N ARG A 370 22.81 7.27 1.29
CA ARG A 370 21.78 7.91 2.11
C ARG A 370 22.01 7.74 3.62
N LEU A 371 22.84 6.78 4.03
CA LEU A 371 23.29 6.66 5.41
C LEU A 371 24.48 7.60 5.64
N PRO A 372 24.34 8.66 6.45
CA PRO A 372 25.47 9.50 6.83
C PRO A 372 26.35 8.69 7.78
N ILE A 373 27.31 7.92 7.24
CA ILE A 373 28.31 7.20 8.05
C ILE A 373 29.45 8.20 8.34
N PRO A 374 29.60 8.71 9.58
CA PRO A 374 30.53 9.79 9.90
C PRO A 374 32.01 9.34 9.97
N PHE A 375 32.37 8.16 9.46
CA PHE A 375 33.66 7.52 9.78
C PHE A 375 34.81 7.79 8.78
N LEU A 376 34.60 8.50 7.67
CA LEU A 376 35.67 8.74 6.69
C LEU A 376 35.86 10.19 6.23
N ALA A 377 35.05 11.15 6.68
CA ALA A 377 35.20 12.57 6.30
C ALA A 377 36.18 13.35 7.20
N ARG A 378 37.33 12.75 7.58
CA ARG A 378 38.41 13.43 8.31
C ARG A 378 39.77 13.21 7.68
N ARG A 379 39.89 13.45 6.37
CA ARG A 379 41.17 13.68 5.71
C ARG A 379 40.92 14.29 4.33
N ASN A 380 40.96 15.61 4.21
CA ASN A 380 41.43 16.34 3.01
C ASN A 380 41.35 17.87 3.08
N ASP A 381 41.08 18.51 4.23
CA ASP A 381 41.25 19.96 4.37
C ASP A 381 42.63 20.35 4.92
N ILE A 382 43.70 20.04 4.19
CA ILE A 382 45.00 20.73 4.33
C ILE A 382 45.70 20.78 2.95
N SER A 383 45.22 21.62 2.05
CA SER A 383 46.07 22.32 1.07
C SER A 383 45.23 23.28 0.24
N ASN A 384 45.28 24.58 0.59
CA ASN A 384 45.31 25.72 -0.33
C ASN A 384 44.97 27.02 0.43
N GLN A 385 45.81 27.35 1.41
CA GLN A 385 46.09 28.74 1.71
C GLN A 385 47.33 29.10 0.89
N ASN A 386 47.16 29.88 -0.18
CA ASN A 386 48.12 30.86 -0.73
C ASN A 386 47.73 31.25 -2.17
N LEU A 387 46.97 32.34 -2.31
CA LEU A 387 47.11 33.41 -3.32
C LEU A 387 46.00 34.44 -3.01
N VAL A 388 46.28 35.45 -2.18
CA VAL A 388 46.77 36.77 -2.60
C VAL A 388 45.93 37.36 -3.76
N GLY A 389 44.87 38.07 -3.35
CA GLY A 389 44.60 39.47 -3.70
C GLY A 389 44.50 39.87 -5.17
N ILE A 390 43.37 40.49 -5.53
CA ILE A 390 43.30 41.74 -6.29
C ILE A 390 41.93 42.39 -6.03
N ASN A 391 42.00 43.70 -5.80
CA ASN A 391 40.92 44.65 -5.58
C ASN A 391 39.78 44.56 -6.60
N GLY A 392 38.55 44.75 -6.14
CA GLY A 392 37.37 44.83 -6.99
C GLY A 392 36.15 45.33 -6.23
N GLN A 393 36.16 46.61 -5.89
CA GLN A 393 35.07 47.41 -5.34
C GLN A 393 33.80 47.25 -6.19
N THR A 394 32.88 46.38 -5.78
CA THR A 394 31.55 46.25 -6.39
C THR A 394 30.54 47.01 -5.55
N ARG A 395 30.16 48.16 -6.09
CA ARG A 395 29.05 49.02 -5.73
C ARG A 395 27.77 48.18 -5.62
N LEU A 396 27.10 48.28 -4.48
CA LEU A 396 25.71 47.86 -4.29
C LEU A 396 24.83 48.67 -5.25
N GLU A 397 24.50 48.11 -6.41
CA GLU A 397 23.31 48.48 -7.15
C GLU A 397 22.17 47.62 -6.61
N GLY A 398 21.16 48.30 -6.05
CA GLY A 398 19.92 47.70 -5.63
C GLY A 398 19.28 47.01 -6.82
N VAL A 399 18.98 45.73 -6.66
CA VAL A 399 18.08 45.02 -7.55
C VAL A 399 16.69 45.48 -7.14
N ASP A 400 16.19 46.49 -7.86
CA ASP A 400 14.79 46.87 -7.78
C ASP A 400 13.96 45.65 -8.22
N GLU A 401 13.15 45.17 -7.30
CA GLU A 401 12.19 44.09 -7.51
C GLU A 401 11.23 44.54 -8.62
N TYR A 402 11.35 43.93 -9.79
CA TYR A 402 10.50 44.22 -10.95
C TYR A 402 9.07 43.81 -10.60
N ASP A 403 8.26 44.81 -10.24
CA ASP A 403 6.82 44.67 -10.01
C ASP A 403 6.08 44.99 -11.32
N PRO A 404 5.65 43.97 -12.09
CA PRO A 404 4.99 44.18 -13.38
C PRO A 404 3.66 44.94 -13.25
N ASP A 405 3.08 45.01 -12.05
CA ASP A 405 1.82 45.69 -11.81
C ASP A 405 2.01 47.21 -11.66
N ALA A 406 3.21 47.67 -11.27
CA ALA A 406 3.54 49.09 -11.14
C ALA A 406 3.65 49.78 -12.52
N GLU A 407 4.19 49.09 -13.53
CA GLU A 407 4.32 49.62 -14.90
C GLU A 407 2.95 49.72 -15.58
N LEU A 408 2.04 48.79 -15.30
CA LEU A 408 0.66 48.80 -15.81
C LEU A 408 -0.16 49.95 -15.19
N TYR A 409 0.07 50.25 -13.92
CA TYR A 409 -0.57 51.37 -13.22
C TYR A 409 -0.06 52.73 -13.71
N GLU A 410 1.24 52.84 -13.99
CA GLU A 410 1.84 54.06 -14.56
C GLU A 410 1.36 54.32 -16.00
N LYS A 411 1.11 53.25 -16.76
CA LYS A 411 0.52 53.32 -18.11
C LYS A 411 -0.97 53.65 -18.11
N PHE A 412 -1.68 53.40 -17.01
CA PHE A 412 -3.08 53.78 -16.83
C PHE A 412 -3.25 55.24 -16.36
N LEU A 413 -2.23 55.80 -15.71
CA LEU A 413 -2.18 57.21 -15.24
C LEU A 413 -1.69 58.18 -16.32
N LYS A 414 -0.93 57.69 -17.30
CA LYS A 414 -0.69 58.41 -18.54
C LYS A 414 -1.93 58.20 -19.40
N ASP A 415 -2.82 59.20 -19.42
CA ASP A 415 -3.91 59.34 -20.40
C ASP A 415 -3.31 59.42 -21.82
N GLU A 416 -2.69 58.34 -22.29
CA GLU A 416 -2.36 58.17 -23.70
C GLU A 416 -3.68 57.83 -24.38
N ASP A 417 -4.22 58.83 -25.07
CA ASP A 417 -5.39 58.72 -25.94
C ASP A 417 -5.19 57.50 -26.85
N PHE A 418 -6.01 56.46 -26.63
CA PHE A 418 -6.07 55.31 -27.51
C PHE A 418 -6.64 55.80 -28.85
N GLU A 419 -5.76 56.03 -29.83
CA GLU A 419 -6.17 56.18 -31.22
C GLU A 419 -6.85 54.87 -31.63
N GLU A 420 -8.17 54.94 -31.86
CA GLU A 420 -8.97 53.87 -32.43
C GLU A 420 -8.43 53.56 -33.84
N GLU A 421 -7.52 52.59 -33.95
CA GLU A 421 -7.14 52.04 -35.24
C GLU A 421 -8.35 51.30 -35.84
N ASP A 422 -8.94 51.93 -36.85
CA ASP A 422 -10.02 51.44 -37.68
C ASP A 422 -9.74 50.01 -38.21
N ASP A 423 -10.61 49.07 -37.84
CA ASP A 423 -10.64 47.70 -38.33
C ASP A 423 -11.03 47.65 -39.84
N GLU A 424 -10.08 47.93 -40.74
CA GLU A 424 -10.25 47.63 -42.16
C GLU A 424 -9.77 46.21 -42.53
N GLU A 425 -10.75 45.39 -42.94
CA GLU A 425 -10.68 44.51 -44.10
C GLU A 425 -9.65 43.35 -44.08
N PHE A 426 -9.93 42.30 -43.29
CA PHE A 426 -9.31 40.99 -43.49
C PHE A 426 -9.90 40.29 -44.73
N LYS A 427 -9.19 40.36 -45.86
CA LYS A 427 -9.47 39.61 -47.10
C LYS A 427 -9.00 38.15 -46.99
N ASP A 428 -9.94 37.23 -47.18
CA ASP A 428 -9.71 35.79 -47.35
C ASP A 428 -9.08 35.47 -48.72
N GLU A 429 -7.75 35.46 -48.82
CA GLU A 429 -7.05 34.83 -49.95
C GLU A 429 -5.72 34.20 -49.51
N ASN A 430 -5.73 32.88 -49.26
CA ASN A 430 -4.68 31.91 -49.66
C ASN A 430 -4.72 30.62 -48.84
N ILE A 431 -5.60 29.68 -49.21
CA ILE A 431 -5.38 28.25 -48.90
C ILE A 431 -5.78 27.41 -50.12
N LEU A 432 -5.00 27.48 -51.19
CA LEU A 432 -5.11 26.53 -52.31
C LEU A 432 -3.84 26.50 -53.16
N SER A 433 -2.76 25.93 -52.61
CA SER A 433 -1.70 25.30 -53.42
C SER A 433 -0.59 24.73 -52.52
N TYR A 434 -0.74 23.52 -51.99
CA TYR A 434 0.43 22.69 -51.69
C TYR A 434 0.00 21.24 -51.41
N ASN A 435 -0.14 20.44 -52.48
CA ASN A 435 0.33 19.05 -52.53
C ASN A 435 -0.06 18.38 -53.85
N LYS A 436 0.73 18.67 -54.88
CA LYS A 436 0.99 17.75 -55.99
C LYS A 436 2.49 17.76 -56.14
N ASP A 437 3.16 16.73 -55.64
CA ASP A 437 4.38 16.15 -56.22
C ASP A 437 4.90 15.01 -55.34
N ALA A 438 4.38 13.81 -55.59
CA ALA A 438 5.02 12.56 -55.21
C ALA A 438 4.69 11.46 -56.24
N LYS A 439 5.21 11.67 -57.46
CA LYS A 439 5.62 10.63 -58.44
C LYS A 439 7.11 10.93 -58.67
N TYR A 440 8.08 10.06 -58.44
CA TYR A 440 8.40 8.76 -59.03
C TYR A 440 9.41 8.08 -58.06
N GLN A 441 9.58 6.76 -57.98
CA GLN A 441 10.36 5.96 -58.92
C GLN A 441 10.31 4.46 -58.55
N LYS A 442 10.14 3.64 -59.60
CA LYS A 442 10.69 2.30 -59.90
C LYS A 442 10.77 1.21 -58.84
#